data_AF-A0A9J6C426-F1
#
_entry.id   AF-A0A9J6C426-F1
#
_cell.length_a   1.000
_cell.length_b   1.000
_cell.length_c   1.000
_cell.angle_alpha   90.00
_cell.angle_beta   90.00
_cell.angle_gamma   90.00
#
_symmetry.space_group_name_H-M   'P 1'
#
loop_
_entity.id
_entity.type
_entity.pdbx_description
1 polymer ?
#
loop_
_entity_poly.entity_id
_entity_poly.type
_entity_poly.pdbx_seq_one_letter_code
_entity_poly.pdbx_strand_id
1 'polypeptide(L)'
;MSTRKVQQDLNISGFSPLKSNNQSNTPKSNTKSPSVKDYGIIEAIDTAREKLISGYDKWKIATSNGCQCINIIHNIKEKARKSGDTLYPAELENYSKKLESFIQVFQSVIFQVSTLVTQMRSSINILSTMNDNDELKYQITIVEKFLIELRSLYEKELKVKSYVIENIAHTNSTEDSYLLVTSWSCNSSSNEIYRLITQLKISPNDYKWCT
;
A
#
# COMPACT_ATOMS: atom_id res chain seq x y z
N MET A 1 2.75 -19.09 51.13
CA MET A 1 1.48 -19.79 51.50
C MET A 1 0.63 -18.84 52.33
N SER A 2 -0.68 -18.95 52.15
CA SER A 2 -1.77 -18.33 52.91
C SER A 2 -2.35 -17.00 52.40
N THR A 3 -3.63 -17.14 52.09
CA THR A 3 -4.63 -16.24 51.54
C THR A 3 -5.37 -15.49 52.66
N ARG A 4 -5.96 -14.32 52.37
CA ARG A 4 -7.43 -14.10 52.37
C ARG A 4 -7.82 -12.61 52.43
N LYS A 5 -8.81 -12.29 51.59
CA LYS A 5 -9.66 -11.10 51.55
C LYS A 5 -10.45 -10.89 52.85
N VAL A 6 -10.77 -9.65 53.18
CA VAL A 6 -12.12 -9.26 53.66
C VAL A 6 -12.49 -7.89 53.09
N GLN A 7 -13.60 -7.88 52.37
CA GLN A 7 -14.42 -6.74 51.95
C GLN A 7 -15.41 -6.45 53.09
N GLN A 8 -15.74 -5.19 53.39
CA GLN A 8 -17.15 -4.73 53.42
C GLN A 8 -17.31 -3.27 53.83
N ASP A 9 -18.27 -2.67 53.14
CA ASP A 9 -18.81 -1.32 53.17
C ASP A 9 -19.40 -0.89 54.53
N LEU A 10 -19.54 0.43 54.76
CA LEU A 10 -20.87 1.05 54.85
C LEU A 10 -20.80 2.58 55.05
N ASN A 11 -21.64 3.21 54.23
CA ASN A 11 -21.95 4.62 54.10
C ASN A 11 -22.86 5.09 55.24
N ILE A 12 -22.62 6.27 55.84
CA ILE A 12 -23.60 6.97 56.68
C ILE A 12 -23.58 8.47 56.33
N SER A 13 -24.74 8.92 55.85
CA SER A 13 -25.30 10.29 55.82
C SER A 13 -24.65 11.28 56.81
N GLY A 14 -24.37 12.54 56.49
CA GLY A 14 -25.22 13.50 55.78
C GLY A 14 -25.55 14.64 56.76
N PHE A 15 -25.24 15.89 56.42
CA PHE A 15 -25.94 17.14 56.83
C PHE A 15 -25.23 18.35 56.19
N SER A 16 -25.96 19.09 55.34
CA SER A 16 -25.55 20.30 54.62
C SER A 16 -25.61 21.57 55.50
N PRO A 17 -25.19 22.77 55.02
CA PRO A 17 -26.18 23.60 54.33
C PRO A 17 -25.67 24.45 53.14
N LEU A 18 -26.64 24.79 52.30
CA LEU A 18 -26.62 25.68 51.16
C LEU A 18 -26.10 27.10 51.46
N LYS A 19 -25.43 27.72 50.48
CA LYS A 19 -25.60 29.15 50.18
C LYS A 19 -25.99 29.35 48.71
N SER A 20 -26.96 30.24 48.57
CA SER A 20 -27.82 30.53 47.42
C SER A 20 -27.18 31.48 46.40
N ASN A 21 -27.48 31.20 45.13
CA ASN A 21 -27.67 32.06 43.96
C ASN A 21 -26.89 33.38 43.82
N ASN A 22 -26.21 33.51 42.68
CA ASN A 22 -26.64 34.50 41.69
C ASN A 22 -26.43 33.98 40.26
N GLN A 23 -27.51 34.02 39.49
CA GLN A 23 -27.58 33.73 38.07
C GLN A 23 -26.81 34.78 37.27
N SER A 24 -25.99 34.33 36.31
CA SER A 24 -25.96 34.97 35.00
C SER A 24 -26.12 33.88 33.95
N ASN A 25 -27.36 33.70 33.51
CA ASN A 25 -27.71 32.91 32.34
C ASN A 25 -27.16 33.61 31.09
N THR A 26 -25.94 33.26 30.70
CA THR A 26 -25.56 33.31 29.29
C THR A 26 -25.66 31.89 28.76
N PRO A 27 -26.52 31.58 27.78
CA PRO A 27 -26.45 30.29 27.12
C PRO A 27 -25.08 30.21 26.47
N LYS A 28 -24.17 29.40 27.01
CA LYS A 28 -23.01 28.94 26.27
C LYS A 28 -23.57 28.17 25.09
N SER A 29 -23.64 28.83 23.94
CA SER A 29 -23.86 28.19 22.66
C SER A 29 -22.69 27.23 22.46
N ASN A 30 -22.85 25.99 22.94
CA ASN A 30 -22.13 24.86 22.39
C ASN A 30 -22.68 24.65 20.98
N THR A 31 -22.32 25.54 20.05
CA THR A 31 -22.25 25.20 18.64
C THR A 31 -21.17 24.14 18.52
N LYS A 32 -21.54 22.88 18.80
CA LYS A 32 -20.93 21.78 18.08
C LYS A 32 -21.15 22.14 16.63
N SER A 33 -20.07 22.51 15.94
CA SER A 33 -20.06 22.57 14.48
C SER A 33 -20.77 21.31 13.97
N PRO A 34 -21.56 21.40 12.89
CA PRO A 34 -22.21 20.22 12.32
C PRO A 34 -21.13 19.15 12.16
N SER A 35 -21.34 17.94 12.69
CA SER A 35 -20.40 16.85 12.43
C SER A 35 -20.38 16.68 10.92
N VAL A 36 -19.29 17.13 10.29
CA VAL A 36 -19.11 17.04 8.85
C VAL A 36 -19.31 15.57 8.47
N LYS A 37 -20.28 15.29 7.62
CA LYS A 37 -20.58 13.91 7.22
C LYS A 37 -19.44 13.44 6.33
N ASP A 38 -18.71 12.43 6.78
CA ASP A 38 -17.60 11.83 6.05
C ASP A 38 -18.04 10.62 5.21
N TYR A 39 -19.28 10.16 5.37
CA TYR A 39 -19.86 9.00 4.67
C TYR A 39 -18.99 7.73 4.75
N GLY A 40 -18.20 7.57 5.82
CA GLY A 40 -17.24 6.46 5.96
C GLY A 40 -16.04 6.54 4.99
N ILE A 41 -15.86 7.66 4.30
CA ILE A 41 -14.79 7.83 3.30
C ILE A 41 -13.41 7.89 3.97
N ILE A 42 -13.30 8.47 5.16
CA ILE A 42 -12.04 8.53 5.91
C ILE A 42 -11.57 7.11 6.27
N GLU A 43 -12.46 6.28 6.80
CA GLU A 43 -12.15 4.87 7.09
C GLU A 43 -11.76 4.09 5.82
N ALA A 44 -12.41 4.38 4.69
CA ALA A 44 -12.07 3.79 3.41
C ALA A 44 -10.66 4.20 2.93
N ILE A 45 -10.25 5.45 3.16
CA ILE A 45 -8.89 5.95 2.85
C ILE A 45 -7.85 5.26 3.74
N ASP A 46 -8.10 5.13 5.04
CA ASP A 46 -7.18 4.43 5.95
C ASP A 46 -7.04 2.95 5.59
N THR A 47 -8.15 2.30 5.26
CA THR A 47 -8.13 0.92 4.76
C THR A 47 -7.38 0.81 3.44
N ALA A 48 -7.53 1.78 2.55
CA ALA A 48 -6.81 1.84 1.28
C ALA A 48 -5.30 1.97 1.51
N ARG A 49 -4.88 2.84 2.43
CA ARG A 49 -3.47 3.02 2.83
C ARG A 49 -2.84 1.68 3.26
N GLU A 50 -3.47 0.96 4.17
CA GLU A 50 -2.96 -0.34 4.64
C GLU A 50 -2.87 -1.38 3.51
N LYS A 51 -3.87 -1.41 2.62
CA LYS A 51 -3.86 -2.29 1.44
C LYS A 51 -2.71 -1.96 0.49
N LEU A 52 -2.42 -0.67 0.26
CA LEU A 52 -1.30 -0.24 -0.59
C LEU A 52 0.05 -0.64 -0.01
N ILE A 53 0.23 -0.46 1.30
CA ILE A 53 1.45 -0.86 2.01
C ILE A 53 1.65 -2.39 1.90
N SER A 54 0.60 -3.16 2.21
CA SER A 54 0.63 -4.62 2.09
C SER A 54 0.89 -5.09 0.66
N GLY A 55 0.27 -4.43 -0.33
CA GLY A 55 0.49 -4.70 -1.75
C GLY A 55 1.93 -4.44 -2.18
N TYR A 56 2.53 -3.34 -1.70
CA TYR A 56 3.95 -3.04 -1.95
C TYR A 56 4.88 -4.08 -1.33
N ASP A 57 4.61 -4.55 -0.11
CA ASP A 57 5.46 -5.56 0.52
C ASP A 57 5.41 -6.89 -0.28
N LYS A 58 4.24 -7.28 -0.80
CA LYS A 58 4.11 -8.41 -1.73
C LYS A 58 4.89 -8.18 -3.03
N TRP A 59 4.78 -6.99 -3.61
CA TRP A 59 5.53 -6.59 -4.81
C TRP A 59 7.05 -6.72 -4.59
N LYS A 60 7.54 -6.23 -3.46
CA LYS A 60 8.95 -6.27 -3.09
C LYS A 60 9.46 -7.70 -2.92
N ILE A 61 8.69 -8.56 -2.24
CA ILE A 61 9.04 -9.98 -2.06
C ILE A 61 9.09 -10.69 -3.42
N ALA A 62 8.08 -10.50 -4.27
CA ALA A 62 8.05 -11.08 -5.61
C ALA A 62 9.23 -10.58 -6.48
N THR A 63 9.57 -9.29 -6.37
CA THR A 63 10.73 -8.71 -7.07
C THR A 63 12.05 -9.33 -6.62
N SER A 64 12.25 -9.50 -5.31
CA SER A 64 13.43 -10.15 -4.75
C SER A 64 13.54 -11.62 -5.18
N ASN A 65 12.44 -12.37 -5.07
CA ASN A 65 12.42 -13.79 -5.45
C ASN A 65 12.58 -13.97 -6.96
N GLY A 66 12.01 -13.09 -7.79
CA GLY A 66 12.22 -13.11 -9.23
C GLY A 66 13.67 -12.80 -9.62
N CYS A 67 14.34 -11.87 -8.91
CA CYS A 67 15.76 -11.60 -9.12
C CYS A 67 16.60 -12.87 -8.88
N GLN A 68 16.32 -13.61 -7.81
CA GLN A 68 16.98 -14.89 -7.54
C GLN A 68 16.73 -15.91 -8.66
N CYS A 69 15.48 -16.06 -9.12
CA CYS A 69 15.16 -16.98 -10.22
C CYS A 69 15.89 -16.59 -11.51
N ILE A 70 15.92 -15.31 -11.87
CA ILE A 70 16.61 -14.82 -13.07
C ILE A 70 18.12 -15.06 -12.99
N ASN A 71 18.73 -14.83 -11.83
CA ASN A 71 20.14 -15.14 -11.60
C ASN A 71 20.43 -16.65 -11.71
N ILE A 72 19.53 -17.50 -11.22
CA ILE A 72 19.67 -18.95 -11.36
C ILE A 72 19.58 -19.36 -12.84
N ILE A 73 18.61 -18.84 -13.59
CA ILE A 73 18.49 -19.10 -15.04
C ILE A 73 19.76 -18.66 -15.77
N HIS A 74 20.26 -17.45 -15.46
CA HIS A 74 21.52 -16.95 -16.01
C HIS A 74 22.68 -17.92 -15.74
N ASN A 75 22.86 -18.36 -14.50
CA ASN A 75 23.94 -19.26 -14.10
C ASN A 75 23.85 -20.64 -14.76
N ILE A 76 22.63 -21.19 -14.88
CA ILE A 76 22.39 -22.46 -15.59
C ILE A 76 22.86 -22.34 -17.05
N LYS A 77 22.51 -21.25 -17.72
CA LYS A 77 22.87 -21.00 -19.12
C LYS A 77 24.36 -20.72 -19.30
N GLU A 78 24.96 -19.96 -18.39
CA GLU A 78 26.41 -19.73 -18.38
C GLU A 78 27.20 -21.02 -18.23
N LYS A 79 26.75 -21.93 -17.35
CA LYS A 79 27.37 -23.24 -17.19
C LYS A 79 27.28 -24.05 -18.48
N ALA A 80 26.11 -24.11 -19.10
CA ALA A 80 25.90 -24.83 -20.36
C ALA A 80 26.77 -24.28 -21.51
N ARG A 81 26.91 -22.95 -21.61
CA ARG A 81 27.83 -22.33 -22.60
C ARG A 81 29.28 -22.77 -22.41
N LYS A 82 29.74 -22.85 -21.15
CA LYS A 82 31.12 -23.22 -20.82
C LYS A 82 31.41 -24.70 -21.01
N SER A 83 30.43 -25.56 -20.75
CA SER A 83 30.58 -27.02 -20.94
C SER A 83 30.28 -27.49 -22.36
N GLY A 84 29.63 -26.65 -23.19
CA GLY A 84 29.14 -27.05 -24.50
C GLY A 84 27.86 -27.90 -24.43
N ASP A 85 27.21 -27.95 -23.26
CA ASP A 85 25.94 -28.65 -23.06
C ASP A 85 24.76 -27.87 -23.67
N THR A 86 23.58 -28.50 -23.70
CA THR A 86 22.35 -27.85 -24.13
C THR A 86 22.03 -26.62 -23.27
N LEU A 87 21.68 -25.51 -23.93
CA LEU A 87 21.22 -24.26 -23.28
C LEU A 87 19.81 -24.38 -22.66
N TYR A 88 19.11 -25.48 -22.93
CA TYR A 88 17.74 -25.73 -22.49
C TYR A 88 17.63 -26.99 -21.63
N PRO A 89 18.28 -27.02 -20.45
CA PRO A 89 18.10 -28.13 -19.51
C PRO A 89 16.69 -28.09 -18.90
N ALA A 90 16.17 -29.27 -18.54
CA ALA A 90 14.82 -29.40 -17.97
C ALA A 90 14.58 -28.55 -16.71
N GLU A 91 15.64 -28.29 -15.93
CA GLU A 91 15.62 -27.44 -14.74
C GLU A 91 15.11 -26.02 -15.02
N LEU A 92 15.34 -25.51 -16.24
CA LEU A 92 14.98 -24.16 -16.67
C LEU A 92 13.46 -23.95 -16.69
N GLU A 93 12.70 -24.98 -17.05
CA GLU A 93 11.23 -24.93 -17.13
C GLU A 93 10.60 -24.58 -15.78
N ASN A 94 11.12 -25.15 -14.69
CA ASN A 94 10.62 -24.89 -13.35
C ASN A 94 10.83 -23.43 -12.93
N TYR A 95 11.98 -22.84 -13.28
CA TYR A 95 12.25 -21.44 -12.99
C TYR A 95 11.41 -20.50 -13.86
N SER A 96 11.17 -20.83 -15.13
CA SER A 96 10.27 -20.07 -16.00
C SER A 96 8.84 -20.06 -15.48
N LYS A 97 8.29 -21.23 -15.10
CA LYS A 97 6.95 -21.32 -14.46
C LYS A 97 6.88 -20.54 -13.17
N LYS A 98 7.94 -20.56 -12.36
CA LYS A 98 8.02 -19.77 -11.13
C LYS A 98 8.02 -18.26 -11.43
N LEU A 99 8.71 -17.83 -12.49
CA LEU A 99 8.69 -16.44 -12.92
C LEU A 99 7.29 -15.99 -13.38
N GLU A 100 6.57 -16.81 -14.14
CA GLU A 100 5.18 -16.55 -14.53
C GLU A 100 4.27 -16.33 -13.31
N SER A 101 4.46 -17.09 -12.23
CA SER A 101 3.69 -16.90 -11.00
C SER A 101 3.89 -15.51 -10.37
N PHE A 102 5.08 -14.89 -10.55
CA PHE A 102 5.32 -13.52 -10.06
C PHE A 102 4.59 -12.45 -10.87
N ILE A 103 4.35 -12.68 -12.17
CA ILE A 103 3.52 -11.79 -12.99
C ILE A 103 2.12 -11.66 -12.39
N GLN A 104 1.55 -12.78 -11.94
CA GLN A 104 0.22 -12.78 -11.31
C GLN A 104 0.20 -11.95 -10.02
N VAL A 105 1.28 -11.98 -9.23
CA VAL A 105 1.41 -11.14 -8.03
C VAL A 105 1.43 -9.66 -8.42
N PHE A 106 2.22 -9.28 -9.42
CA PHE A 106 2.31 -7.89 -9.88
C PHE A 106 0.97 -7.39 -10.43
N GLN A 107 0.30 -8.19 -11.26
CA GLN A 107 -1.03 -7.89 -11.78
C GLN A 107 -2.06 -7.73 -10.66
N SER A 108 -2.01 -8.58 -9.63
CA SER A 108 -2.89 -8.49 -8.46
C SER A 108 -2.71 -7.16 -7.71
N VAL A 109 -1.47 -6.68 -7.55
CA VAL A 109 -1.19 -5.38 -6.92
C VAL A 109 -1.73 -4.24 -7.76
N ILE A 110 -1.51 -4.23 -9.08
CA ILE A 110 -2.05 -3.21 -9.99
C ILE A 110 -3.59 -3.19 -9.97
N PHE A 111 -4.20 -4.38 -9.94
CA PHE A 111 -5.65 -4.51 -9.83
C PHE A 111 -6.20 -3.93 -8.53
N GLN A 112 -5.51 -4.16 -7.41
CA GLN A 112 -5.86 -3.55 -6.13
C GLN A 112 -5.80 -2.02 -6.20
N VAL A 113 -4.73 -1.43 -6.74
CA VAL A 113 -4.62 0.03 -6.92
C VAL A 113 -5.76 0.56 -7.81
N SER A 114 -6.08 -0.14 -8.91
CA SER A 114 -7.16 0.24 -9.82
C SER A 114 -8.54 0.22 -9.15
N THR A 115 -8.76 -0.76 -8.27
CA THR A 115 -9.98 -0.84 -7.47
C THR A 115 -10.09 0.37 -6.53
N LEU A 116 -9.00 0.74 -5.88
CA LEU A 116 -8.96 1.92 -5.00
C LEU A 116 -9.22 3.23 -5.77
N VAL A 117 -8.66 3.40 -6.97
CA VAL A 117 -8.97 4.56 -7.85
C VAL A 117 -10.47 4.64 -8.12
N THR A 118 -11.10 3.50 -8.44
CA THR A 118 -12.55 3.43 -8.71
C THR A 118 -13.36 3.81 -7.47
N GLN A 119 -12.93 3.37 -6.29
CA GLN A 119 -13.56 3.75 -5.03
C GLN A 119 -13.46 5.25 -4.77
N MET A 120 -12.28 5.85 -4.93
CA MET A 120 -12.10 7.30 -4.74
C MET A 120 -12.98 8.11 -5.71
N ARG A 121 -13.06 7.72 -6.98
CA ARG A 121 -13.97 8.34 -7.95
C ARG A 121 -15.44 8.25 -7.53
N SER A 122 -15.85 7.10 -7.01
CA SER A 122 -17.21 6.93 -6.51
C SER A 122 -17.49 7.87 -5.33
N SER A 123 -16.53 8.02 -4.40
CA SER A 123 -16.65 8.94 -3.27
C SER A 123 -16.73 10.40 -3.73
N ILE A 124 -15.91 10.82 -4.69
CA ILE A 124 -15.96 12.16 -5.30
C ILE A 124 -17.32 12.42 -5.94
N ASN A 125 -17.89 11.43 -6.64
CA ASN A 125 -19.20 11.55 -7.26
C ASN A 125 -20.31 11.71 -6.21
N ILE A 126 -20.29 10.91 -5.14
CA ILE A 126 -21.25 11.01 -4.03
C ILE A 126 -21.24 12.41 -3.42
N LEU A 127 -20.06 12.93 -3.07
CA LEU A 127 -19.92 14.28 -2.51
C LEU A 127 -20.40 15.36 -3.48
N SER A 128 -20.10 15.20 -4.77
CA SER A 128 -20.55 16.14 -5.81
C SER A 128 -22.07 16.13 -5.99
N THR A 129 -22.72 14.98 -5.94
CA THR A 129 -24.18 14.87 -6.04
C THR A 129 -24.89 15.45 -4.82
N MET A 130 -24.31 15.29 -3.63
CA MET A 130 -24.86 15.84 -2.38
C MET A 130 -24.58 17.34 -2.22
N ASN A 131 -23.70 17.91 -3.06
CA ASN A 131 -23.17 19.27 -2.91
C ASN A 131 -22.66 19.51 -1.48
N ASP A 132 -21.92 18.53 -0.95
CA ASP A 132 -21.51 18.45 0.45
C ASP A 132 -19.98 18.31 0.56
N ASN A 133 -19.43 18.93 1.60
CA ASN A 133 -18.04 18.78 2.06
C ASN A 133 -16.96 18.92 0.97
N ASP A 134 -16.83 20.14 0.44
CA ASP A 134 -15.83 20.50 -0.60
C ASP A 134 -14.38 20.20 -0.18
N GLU A 135 -14.05 20.36 1.10
CA GLU A 135 -12.72 20.07 1.63
C GLU A 135 -12.38 18.58 1.51
N LEU A 136 -13.28 17.69 1.97
CA LEU A 136 -13.08 16.26 1.85
C LEU A 136 -13.02 15.83 0.38
N LYS A 137 -13.83 16.42 -0.49
CA LYS A 137 -13.77 16.18 -1.95
C LYS A 137 -12.41 16.57 -2.53
N TYR A 138 -11.86 17.71 -2.13
CA TYR A 138 -10.52 18.14 -2.55
C TYR A 138 -9.45 17.14 -2.10
N GLN A 139 -9.50 16.71 -0.83
CA GLN A 139 -8.57 15.72 -0.27
C GLN A 139 -8.64 14.37 -1.02
N ILE A 140 -9.85 13.84 -1.28
CA ILE A 140 -10.01 12.59 -2.05
C ILE A 140 -9.49 12.74 -3.47
N THR A 141 -9.64 13.90 -4.09
CA THR A 141 -9.11 14.18 -5.44
C THR A 141 -7.58 14.11 -5.46
N ILE A 142 -6.92 14.57 -4.40
CA ILE A 142 -5.45 14.41 -4.25
C ILE A 142 -5.09 12.93 -4.13
N VAL A 143 -5.81 12.17 -3.29
CA VAL A 143 -5.59 10.72 -3.13
C VAL A 143 -5.80 9.98 -4.45
N GLU A 144 -6.84 10.31 -5.22
CA GLU A 144 -7.09 9.73 -6.54
C GLU A 144 -5.91 9.96 -7.48
N LYS A 145 -5.40 11.20 -7.57
CA LYS A 145 -4.26 11.55 -8.42
C LYS A 145 -3.01 10.76 -8.01
N PHE A 146 -2.74 10.66 -6.72
CA PHE A 146 -1.65 9.84 -6.18
C PHE A 146 -1.79 8.37 -6.61
N LEU A 147 -2.98 7.78 -6.49
CA LEU A 147 -3.23 6.39 -6.87
C LEU A 147 -3.05 6.16 -8.38
N ILE A 148 -3.44 7.12 -9.21
CA ILE A 148 -3.25 7.05 -10.67
C ILE A 148 -1.76 7.06 -11.01
N GLU A 149 -0.98 7.95 -10.39
CA GLU A 149 0.48 7.99 -10.56
C GLU A 149 1.11 6.66 -10.13
N LEU A 150 0.78 6.19 -8.92
CA LEU A 150 1.29 4.91 -8.39
C LEU A 150 0.96 3.73 -9.32
N ARG A 151 -0.27 3.67 -9.84
CA ARG A 151 -0.67 2.64 -10.81
C ARG A 151 0.21 2.67 -12.06
N SER A 152 0.42 3.85 -12.63
CA SER A 152 1.21 4.00 -13.85
C SER A 152 2.66 3.54 -13.68
N LEU A 153 3.24 3.76 -12.50
CA LEU A 153 4.58 3.27 -12.16
C LEU A 153 4.62 1.75 -12.07
N TYR A 154 3.64 1.12 -11.40
CA TYR A 154 3.54 -0.33 -11.35
C TYR A 154 3.35 -0.95 -12.74
N GLU A 155 2.51 -0.36 -13.60
CA GLU A 155 2.30 -0.81 -14.98
C GLU A 155 3.59 -0.72 -15.81
N LYS A 156 4.33 0.39 -15.69
CA LYS A 156 5.64 0.57 -16.34
C LYS A 156 6.66 -0.46 -15.86
N GLU A 157 6.70 -0.72 -14.55
CA GLU A 157 7.61 -1.73 -14.00
C GLU A 157 7.23 -3.15 -14.43
N LEU A 158 5.93 -3.48 -14.42
CA LEU A 158 5.42 -4.76 -14.90
C LEU A 158 5.82 -5.00 -16.37
N LYS A 159 5.70 -4.00 -17.24
CA LYS A 159 6.09 -4.13 -18.66
C LYS A 159 7.55 -4.58 -18.81
N VAL A 160 8.47 -4.00 -18.04
CA VAL A 160 9.88 -4.40 -18.05
C VAL A 160 10.05 -5.82 -17.51
N LYS A 161 9.37 -6.16 -16.41
CA LYS A 161 9.46 -7.48 -15.80
C LYS A 161 8.89 -8.59 -16.69
N SER A 162 7.76 -8.35 -17.35
CA SER A 162 7.18 -9.27 -18.35
C SER A 162 8.16 -9.52 -19.49
N TYR A 163 8.77 -8.45 -20.04
CA TYR A 163 9.79 -8.60 -21.08
C TYR A 163 10.97 -9.46 -20.61
N VAL A 164 11.48 -9.25 -19.39
CA VAL A 164 12.56 -10.08 -18.85
C VAL A 164 12.15 -11.54 -18.74
N ILE A 165 10.96 -11.83 -18.19
CA ILE A 165 10.47 -13.18 -17.99
C ILE A 165 10.29 -13.91 -19.33
N GLU A 166 9.74 -13.22 -20.33
CA GLU A 166 9.53 -13.76 -21.67
C GLU A 166 10.83 -14.07 -22.41
N ASN A 167 11.96 -13.43 -22.06
CA ASN A 167 13.18 -13.51 -22.85
C ASN A 167 14.36 -14.21 -22.15
N ILE A 168 14.44 -14.21 -20.82
CA ILE A 168 15.61 -14.69 -20.08
C ILE A 168 15.95 -16.16 -20.41
N ALA A 169 14.92 -16.99 -20.55
CA ALA A 169 15.04 -18.40 -20.91
C ALA A 169 15.57 -18.63 -22.34
N HIS A 170 15.36 -17.69 -23.26
CA HIS A 170 15.68 -17.84 -24.70
C HIS A 170 16.97 -17.14 -25.14
N THR A 171 17.61 -16.37 -24.26
CA THR A 171 18.89 -15.68 -24.56
C THR A 171 20.05 -16.62 -24.93
N ASN A 172 20.64 -16.49 -26.11
CA ASN A 172 21.79 -17.33 -26.46
C ASN A 172 23.13 -16.68 -26.09
N SER A 173 23.20 -15.36 -26.00
CA SER A 173 24.39 -14.58 -25.59
C SER A 173 24.44 -14.35 -24.07
N THR A 174 25.67 -14.28 -23.55
CA THR A 174 25.98 -13.93 -22.16
C THR A 174 25.64 -12.47 -21.87
N GLU A 175 25.99 -11.57 -22.79
CA GLU A 175 25.74 -10.13 -22.71
C GLU A 175 24.23 -9.83 -22.62
N ASP A 176 23.43 -10.46 -23.49
CA ASP A 176 21.96 -10.32 -23.46
C ASP A 176 21.38 -10.80 -22.13
N SER A 177 21.93 -11.89 -21.58
CA SER A 177 21.48 -12.43 -20.30
C SER A 177 21.79 -11.47 -19.14
N TYR A 178 22.98 -10.86 -19.12
CA TYR A 178 23.32 -9.81 -18.15
C TYR A 178 22.44 -8.57 -18.27
N LEU A 179 22.11 -8.16 -19.50
CA LEU A 179 21.22 -7.03 -19.74
C LEU A 179 19.83 -7.28 -19.14
N LEU A 180 19.28 -8.49 -19.30
CA LEU A 180 17.98 -8.87 -18.73
C LEU A 180 18.01 -8.95 -17.20
N VAL A 181 19.08 -9.53 -16.62
CA VAL A 181 19.31 -9.56 -15.16
C VAL A 181 19.34 -8.14 -14.59
N THR A 182 20.05 -7.25 -15.27
CA THR A 182 20.19 -5.84 -14.86
C THR A 182 18.86 -5.10 -15.01
N SER A 183 18.14 -5.32 -16.12
CA SER A 183 16.84 -4.70 -16.40
C SER A 183 15.79 -5.03 -15.34
N TRP A 184 15.86 -6.23 -14.74
CA TRP A 184 15.00 -6.60 -13.63
C TRP A 184 15.25 -5.79 -12.36
N SER A 185 16.53 -5.48 -12.10
CA SER A 185 17.02 -4.97 -10.82
C SER A 185 17.16 -3.45 -10.79
N CYS A 186 17.41 -2.82 -11.94
CA CYS A 186 17.71 -1.39 -12.06
C CYS A 186 16.57 -0.61 -12.74
N ASN A 187 15.31 -0.87 -12.38
CA ASN A 187 14.17 -0.12 -12.90
C ASN A 187 13.96 1.19 -12.13
N SER A 188 14.02 2.33 -12.83
CA SER A 188 13.82 3.66 -12.24
C SER A 188 12.46 3.81 -11.53
N SER A 189 11.44 3.11 -12.02
CA SER A 189 10.09 3.12 -11.44
C SER A 189 10.07 2.55 -10.02
N SER A 190 10.97 1.61 -9.69
CA SER A 190 11.02 0.98 -8.35
C SER A 190 11.39 1.96 -7.25
N ASN A 191 12.28 2.92 -7.54
CA ASN A 191 12.67 3.96 -6.59
C ASN A 191 11.53 4.94 -6.34
N GLU A 192 10.80 5.30 -7.39
CA GLU A 192 9.65 6.21 -7.30
C GLU A 192 8.49 5.55 -6.53
N ILE A 193 8.19 4.27 -6.80
CA ILE A 193 7.21 3.48 -6.03
C ILE A 193 7.62 3.44 -4.55
N TYR A 194 8.89 3.13 -4.25
CA TYR A 194 9.38 3.10 -2.87
C TYR A 194 9.19 4.46 -2.17
N ARG A 195 9.51 5.55 -2.85
CA ARG A 195 9.30 6.92 -2.32
C ARG A 195 7.83 7.18 -1.98
N LEU A 196 6.92 6.90 -2.92
CA LEU A 196 5.48 7.12 -2.74
C LEU A 196 4.89 6.24 -1.62
N ILE A 197 5.30 4.98 -1.52
CA ILE A 197 4.85 4.10 -0.43
C ILE A 197 5.44 4.51 0.92
N THR A 198 6.67 5.01 0.96
CA THR A 198 7.28 5.50 2.20
C THR A 198 6.55 6.73 2.74
N GLN A 199 6.10 7.63 1.85
CA GLN A 199 5.22 8.74 2.21
C GLN A 199 3.94 8.24 2.88
N LEU A 200 3.34 7.17 2.38
CA LEU A 200 2.18 6.56 3.03
C LEU A 200 2.50 5.99 4.41
N LYS A 201 3.70 5.45 4.64
CA LYS A 201 4.09 4.84 5.94
C LYS A 201 4.29 5.86 7.06
N ILE A 202 4.51 7.14 6.73
CA ILE A 202 4.57 8.23 7.70
C ILE A 202 3.14 8.49 8.23
N SER A 203 2.99 8.76 9.53
CA SER A 203 1.68 9.03 10.12
C SER A 203 1.09 10.32 9.53
N PRO A 204 -0.23 10.39 9.26
CA PRO A 204 -0.89 11.64 8.87
C PRO A 204 -0.65 12.79 9.86
N ASN A 205 -0.45 12.47 11.15
CA ASN A 205 -0.16 13.45 12.21
C ASN A 205 1.28 14.01 12.15
N ASP A 206 2.18 13.35 11.41
CA ASP A 206 3.56 13.80 11.20
C ASP A 206 3.69 14.62 9.90
N TYR A 207 2.64 14.65 9.07
CA TYR A 207 2.55 15.54 7.93
C TYR A 207 2.18 16.94 8.40
N LYS A 208 3.18 17.82 8.44
CA LYS A 208 2.92 19.25 8.25
C LYS A 208 2.46 19.41 6.81
N TRP A 209 1.16 19.35 6.57
CA TRP A 209 0.58 19.89 5.34
C TRP A 209 0.95 21.36 5.32
N CYS A 210 2.00 21.72 4.57
CA CYS A 210 2.40 23.10 4.43
C CYS A 210 1.21 23.86 3.85
N THR A 211 0.63 24.71 4.70
CA THR A 211 -0.32 25.77 4.37
C THR A 211 0.24 26.71 3.32
#